data_AF-A0A212DAA6-F1
#
_entry.id   AF-A0A212DAA6-F1
#
_cell.length_a   1.000
_cell.length_b   1.000
_cell.length_c   1.000
_cell.angle_alpha   90.00
_cell.angle_beta   90.00
_cell.angle_gamma   90.00
#
_symmetry.space_group_name_H-M   'P 1'
#
loop_
_entity.id
_entity.type
_entity.pdbx_description
1 polymer ?
#
loop_
_entity_poly.entity_id
_entity_poly.type
_entity_poly.pdbx_seq_one_letter_code
_entity_poly.pdbx_strand_id
1 'polypeptide(L)'
;MAPFPENFYSKDNEGSWFRSLFVHKVDPRKDAHSTLLSKKETSNLYKIQFHNVKPECLDAYNSLTEAVLPKLHLDEDYPCSLVGNWNTWYGEQDQAVHLWRFSGGYPALMDCMNKLKNNKEYLEFRKERSQMLLSRRNQLLLEFSFWNEPQPRAGPNIYELRTYKLKVPPPLPAAVCSPGSPRGGGRAQCPEPRLRLPASEEPGTMIEWGNNWARAIKYRQENQEAVGGFFSQIGELYVVHHLW
;
A
#
# COMPACT_ATOMS: atom_id res chain seq x y z
N MET A 1 21.94 13.93 12.35
CA MET A 1 22.62 12.62 12.25
C MET A 1 23.02 12.18 13.66
N ALA A 2 22.22 11.31 14.27
CA ALA A 2 22.51 10.63 15.54
C ALA A 2 22.36 9.12 15.28
N PRO A 3 23.21 8.25 15.87
CA PRO A 3 23.26 6.84 15.52
C PRO A 3 22.12 6.05 16.17
N PHE A 4 21.54 5.11 15.43
CA PHE A 4 20.62 4.09 15.95
C PHE A 4 21.43 2.90 16.52
N PRO A 5 21.00 2.26 17.62
CA PRO A 5 21.69 1.09 18.17
C PRO A 5 21.45 -0.18 17.35
N GLU A 6 22.50 -1.01 17.24
CA GLU A 6 22.55 -2.26 16.48
C GLU A 6 21.73 -3.42 17.09
N ASN A 7 21.10 -4.18 16.18
CA ASN A 7 20.95 -5.64 16.11
C ASN A 7 20.42 -6.44 17.32
N PHE A 8 19.20 -6.95 17.16
CA PHE A 8 18.83 -8.29 17.62
C PHE A 8 18.64 -9.21 16.42
N TYR A 9 19.68 -10.00 16.10
CA TYR A 9 19.55 -11.13 15.19
C TYR A 9 18.79 -12.26 15.89
N SER A 10 17.65 -12.67 15.34
CA SER A 10 17.11 -14.01 15.59
C SER A 10 17.54 -14.93 14.46
N LYS A 11 18.24 -15.99 14.84
CA LYS A 11 18.72 -17.08 13.99
C LYS A 11 17.61 -18.15 13.87
N ASP A 12 17.60 -18.80 12.72
CA ASP A 12 16.91 -20.05 12.36
C ASP A 12 15.40 -19.98 12.02
N ASN A 13 15.06 -20.31 10.76
CA ASN A 13 14.56 -21.65 10.42
C ASN A 13 14.49 -21.87 8.88
N GLU A 14 15.45 -22.60 8.31
CA GLU A 14 15.52 -23.02 6.90
C GLU A 14 14.44 -24.05 6.47
N GLY A 15 13.40 -24.28 7.28
CA GLY A 15 12.39 -25.33 7.04
C GLY A 15 11.10 -24.91 6.31
N SER A 16 10.90 -23.62 6.00
CA SER A 16 9.56 -23.11 5.60
C SER A 16 9.47 -22.45 4.22
N TRP A 17 10.42 -22.72 3.31
CA TRP A 17 10.45 -22.06 1.99
C TRP A 17 9.69 -22.85 0.89
N PHE A 18 9.62 -24.18 0.97
CA PHE A 18 9.06 -25.00 -0.12
C PHE A 18 7.53 -25.19 -0.10
N ARG A 19 6.79 -24.62 0.87
CA ARG A 19 5.32 -24.73 0.93
C ARG A 19 4.55 -23.64 0.18
N SER A 20 5.22 -22.61 -0.34
CA SER A 20 4.57 -21.44 -0.99
C SER A 20 4.39 -21.56 -2.51
N LEU A 21 4.64 -22.73 -3.11
CA LEU A 21 4.58 -22.91 -4.57
C LEU A 21 3.24 -23.41 -5.12
N PHE A 22 2.21 -23.49 -4.28
CA PHE A 22 0.83 -23.62 -4.75
C PHE A 22 0.04 -22.39 -4.31
N VAL A 23 -0.01 -21.38 -5.19
CA VAL A 23 -1.23 -20.57 -5.32
C VAL A 23 -2.32 -21.61 -5.51
N HIS A 24 -3.14 -21.83 -4.48
CA HIS A 24 -4.28 -22.74 -4.59
C HIS A 24 -4.98 -22.36 -5.89
N LYS A 25 -5.20 -23.32 -6.80
CA LYS A 25 -6.16 -23.12 -7.88
C LYS A 25 -7.44 -22.67 -7.18
N VAL A 26 -7.77 -21.39 -7.34
CA VAL A 26 -8.80 -20.74 -6.57
C VAL A 26 -10.13 -21.30 -7.04
N ASP A 27 -10.72 -22.17 -6.22
CA ASP A 27 -12.14 -22.47 -6.31
C ASP A 27 -12.89 -21.16 -6.01
N PRO A 28 -13.91 -20.76 -6.78
CA PRO A 28 -14.61 -19.51 -6.58
C PRO A 28 -15.40 -19.57 -5.25
N ARG A 29 -14.78 -19.18 -4.14
CA ARG A 29 -15.43 -19.07 -2.83
C ARG A 29 -15.17 -17.72 -2.18
N LYS A 30 -16.28 -16.98 -2.02
CA LYS A 30 -16.80 -16.10 -0.95
C LYS A 30 -15.90 -15.36 0.06
N ASP A 31 -14.57 -15.35 -0.04
CA ASP A 31 -13.73 -14.54 0.86
C ASP A 31 -13.51 -13.13 0.29
N ALA A 32 -13.31 -12.15 1.17
CA ALA A 32 -13.06 -10.77 0.76
C ALA A 32 -11.75 -10.67 -0.05
N HIS A 33 -11.76 -9.89 -1.14
CA HIS A 33 -10.62 -9.78 -2.07
C HIS A 33 -9.28 -9.42 -1.41
N SER A 34 -9.30 -8.69 -0.30
CA SER A 34 -8.10 -8.31 0.47
C SER A 34 -7.43 -9.50 1.17
N THR A 35 -8.22 -10.44 1.69
CA THR A 35 -7.77 -11.60 2.47
C THR A 35 -7.00 -12.61 1.61
N LEU A 36 -7.23 -12.61 0.29
CA LEU A 36 -6.54 -13.46 -0.68
C LEU A 36 -5.13 -12.95 -1.04
N LEU A 37 -4.88 -11.65 -0.90
CA LEU A 37 -3.65 -11.01 -1.38
C LEU A 37 -2.74 -10.56 -0.23
N SER A 38 -3.29 -10.26 0.94
CA SER A 38 -2.52 -9.81 2.10
C SER A 38 -1.96 -10.96 2.94
N LYS A 39 -0.97 -10.65 3.77
CA LYS A 39 -0.67 -11.49 4.95
C LYS A 39 -1.94 -11.50 5.84
N LYS A 40 -2.16 -12.57 6.63
CA LYS A 40 -3.40 -12.82 7.41
C LYS A 40 -3.98 -11.55 8.05
N GLU A 41 -5.30 -11.44 8.22
CA GLU A 41 -6.00 -10.24 8.73
C GLU A 41 -5.52 -9.69 10.09
N THR A 42 -4.76 -10.47 10.87
CA THR A 42 -4.03 -10.00 12.06
C THR A 42 -2.71 -9.27 11.74
N SER A 43 -2.41 -9.02 10.47
CA SER A 43 -1.17 -8.42 9.98
C SER A 43 -1.14 -6.91 10.15
N ASN A 44 0.02 -6.34 9.84
CA ASN A 44 0.25 -4.92 9.76
C ASN A 44 -0.78 -4.21 8.87
N LEU A 45 -1.35 -3.11 9.38
CA LEU A 45 -2.08 -2.13 8.57
C LEU A 45 -1.16 -0.95 8.30
N TYR A 46 -1.09 -0.48 7.06
CA TYR A 46 -0.24 0.65 6.71
C TYR A 46 -1.09 1.88 6.42
N LYS A 47 -0.54 3.07 6.69
CA LYS A 47 -1.12 4.35 6.29
C LYS A 47 -0.07 5.15 5.54
N ILE A 48 -0.30 5.38 4.25
CA ILE A 48 0.51 6.31 3.46
C ILE A 48 -0.14 7.69 3.48
N GLN A 49 0.65 8.73 3.65
CA GLN A 49 0.20 10.11 3.67
C GLN A 49 1.02 10.93 2.68
N PHE A 50 0.35 11.73 1.88
CA PHE A 50 0.96 12.68 0.97
C PHE A 50 0.55 14.07 1.40
N HIS A 51 1.54 14.89 1.69
CA HIS A 51 1.35 16.27 2.14
C HIS A 51 2.01 17.18 1.11
N ASN A 52 1.21 17.94 0.37
CA ASN A 52 1.72 18.98 -0.50
C ASN A 52 1.95 20.22 0.35
N VAL A 53 3.21 20.58 0.52
CA VAL A 53 3.67 21.70 1.36
C VAL A 53 3.73 22.95 0.50
N LYS A 54 3.52 24.11 1.11
CA LYS A 54 3.83 25.39 0.46
C LYS A 54 5.34 25.43 0.15
N PRO A 55 5.77 25.79 -1.05
CA PRO A 55 7.19 25.73 -1.43
C PRO A 55 8.10 26.48 -0.45
N GLU A 56 7.69 27.66 0.00
CA GLU A 56 8.43 28.50 0.94
C GLU A 56 8.50 27.93 2.38
N CYS A 57 7.74 26.87 2.67
CA CYS A 57 7.64 26.27 4.00
C CYS A 57 8.31 24.90 4.12
N LEU A 58 8.90 24.34 3.04
CA LEU A 58 9.38 22.95 3.04
C LEU A 58 10.40 22.67 4.14
N ASP A 59 11.38 23.56 4.35
CA ASP A 59 12.41 23.39 5.39
C ASP A 59 11.84 23.48 6.81
N ALA A 60 10.93 24.42 7.04
CA ALA A 60 10.24 24.57 8.33
C ALA A 60 9.36 23.34 8.62
N TYR A 61 8.66 22.85 7.61
CA TYR A 61 7.87 21.63 7.69
C TYR A 61 8.74 20.41 8.01
N ASN A 62 9.87 20.25 7.32
CA ASN A 62 10.80 19.15 7.56
C ASN A 62 11.31 19.17 9.00
N SER A 63 11.76 20.33 9.47
CA SER A 63 12.24 20.53 10.85
C SER A 63 11.17 20.18 11.87
N LEU A 64 9.93 20.62 11.65
CA LEU A 64 8.80 20.32 12.52
C LEU A 64 8.50 18.80 12.55
N THR A 65 8.55 18.13 11.40
CA THR A 65 8.33 16.66 11.35
C THR A 65 9.46 15.86 11.99
N GLU A 66 10.72 16.26 11.79
CA GLU A 66 11.89 15.60 12.40
C GLU A 66 11.87 15.72 13.93
N ALA A 67 11.35 16.82 14.47
CA ALA A 67 11.22 16.99 15.90
C ALA A 67 10.13 16.10 16.55
N VAL A 68 9.04 15.79 15.83
CA VAL A 68 7.84 15.18 16.43
C VAL A 68 7.64 13.72 16.03
N LEU A 69 7.86 13.35 14.77
CA LEU A 69 7.54 12.00 14.28
C LEU A 69 8.39 10.91 14.94
N PRO A 70 9.71 11.09 15.18
CA PRO A 70 10.52 10.10 15.89
C PRO A 70 10.03 9.85 17.32
N LYS A 71 9.52 10.88 18.01
CA LYS A 71 8.96 10.72 19.37
C LYS A 71 7.77 9.77 19.35
N LEU A 72 6.84 9.96 18.41
CA LEU A 72 5.69 9.06 18.24
C LEU A 72 6.10 7.65 17.82
N HIS A 73 7.18 7.50 17.07
CA HIS A 73 7.68 6.21 16.64
C HIS A 73 8.32 5.41 17.78
N LEU A 74 9.03 6.08 18.69
CA LEU A 74 9.76 5.47 19.80
C LEU A 74 8.91 5.27 21.05
N ASP A 75 7.77 5.95 21.14
CA ASP A 75 6.86 5.86 22.28
C ASP A 75 6.00 4.58 22.19
N GLU A 76 6.29 3.62 23.08
CA GLU A 76 5.61 2.33 23.15
C GLU A 76 4.10 2.44 23.45
N ASP A 77 3.64 3.57 24.01
CA ASP A 77 2.22 3.81 24.22
C ASP A 77 1.46 3.98 22.90
N TYR A 78 2.15 4.32 21.80
CA TYR A 78 1.53 4.41 20.48
C TYR A 78 1.85 3.14 19.67
N PRO A 79 0.85 2.30 19.35
CA PRO A 79 1.07 1.07 18.58
C PRO A 79 1.25 1.39 17.08
N CYS A 80 2.24 2.21 16.75
CA CYS A 80 2.56 2.63 15.39
C CYS A 80 4.08 2.76 15.19
N SER A 81 4.56 2.43 14.00
CA SER A 81 5.95 2.61 13.60
C SER A 81 6.05 3.51 12.38
N LEU A 82 6.99 4.45 12.38
CA LEU A 82 7.32 5.23 11.18
C LEU A 82 8.19 4.35 10.27
N VAL A 83 7.63 3.93 9.13
CA VAL A 83 8.35 3.12 8.13
C VAL A 83 9.21 4.01 7.25
N GLY A 84 8.74 5.22 6.95
CA GLY A 84 9.58 6.25 6.37
C GLY A 84 8.90 7.59 6.20
N ASN A 85 9.76 8.58 5.97
CA ASN A 85 9.45 10.01 5.85
C ASN A 85 10.38 10.57 4.76
N TRP A 86 9.82 10.97 3.63
CA TRP A 86 10.58 11.36 2.45
C TRP A 86 10.05 12.67 1.86
N ASN A 87 10.92 13.38 1.14
CA ASN A 87 10.53 14.45 0.22
C ASN A 87 10.63 13.95 -1.22
N THR A 88 9.67 14.33 -2.05
CA THR A 88 9.64 14.00 -3.47
C THR A 88 10.58 14.92 -4.25
N TRP A 89 11.59 14.33 -4.90
CA TRP A 89 12.52 15.09 -5.77
C TRP A 89 12.02 15.15 -7.22
N TYR A 90 11.51 14.04 -7.74
CA TYR A 90 11.02 13.91 -9.11
C TYR A 90 9.53 13.52 -9.09
N GLY A 91 8.68 14.34 -9.70
CA GLY A 91 7.22 14.21 -9.66
C GLY A 91 6.56 15.45 -9.07
N GLU A 92 5.61 15.26 -8.15
CA GLU A 92 4.99 16.34 -7.38
C GLU A 92 6.04 16.97 -6.45
N GLN A 93 6.61 18.11 -6.86
CA GLN A 93 7.57 18.85 -6.04
C GLN A 93 6.90 19.45 -4.79
N ASP A 94 7.71 19.77 -3.78
CA ASP A 94 7.25 20.26 -2.48
C ASP A 94 6.27 19.31 -1.77
N GLN A 95 6.34 18.01 -2.09
CA GLN A 95 5.55 16.96 -1.47
C GLN A 95 6.38 16.16 -0.48
N ALA A 96 5.84 15.98 0.72
CA ALA A 96 6.34 15.03 1.70
C ALA A 96 5.46 13.78 1.73
N VAL A 97 6.07 12.60 1.79
CA VAL A 97 5.41 11.29 1.87
C VAL A 97 5.79 10.60 3.17
N HIS A 98 4.78 10.18 3.93
CA HIS A 98 4.94 9.46 5.19
C HIS A 98 4.29 8.09 5.11
N LEU A 99 4.98 7.04 5.53
CA LEU A 99 4.43 5.70 5.64
C LEU A 99 4.47 5.24 7.10
N TRP A 100 3.29 4.95 7.65
CA TRP A 100 3.12 4.44 9.02
C TRP A 100 2.64 3.00 8.99
N ARG A 101 3.12 2.19 9.93
CA ARG A 101 2.69 0.82 10.19
C ARG A 101 1.96 0.74 11.52
N PHE A 102 0.87 -0.01 11.59
CA PHE A 102 0.12 -0.31 12.80
C PHE A 102 0.09 -1.84 12.99
N SER A 103 0.95 -2.34 13.88
CA SER A 103 1.05 -3.76 14.19
C SER A 103 -0.14 -4.19 15.04
N GLY A 104 -0.94 -5.12 14.55
CA GLY A 104 -2.27 -5.42 15.11
C GLY A 104 -3.43 -4.77 14.35
N GLY A 105 -3.16 -4.20 13.18
CA GLY A 105 -4.18 -3.84 12.20
C GLY A 105 -5.07 -2.66 12.61
N TYR A 106 -6.37 -2.77 12.32
CA TYR A 106 -7.35 -1.73 12.65
C TYR A 106 -7.47 -1.42 14.15
N PRO A 107 -7.49 -2.40 15.08
CA PRO A 107 -7.46 -2.12 16.51
C PRO A 107 -6.30 -1.22 16.93
N ALA A 108 -5.09 -1.51 16.47
CA ALA A 108 -3.90 -0.70 16.76
C ALA A 108 -4.01 0.71 16.18
N LEU A 109 -4.48 0.84 14.94
CA LEU A 109 -4.76 2.15 14.34
C LEU A 109 -5.76 2.96 15.18
N MET A 110 -6.87 2.33 15.60
CA MET A 110 -7.92 3.01 16.37
C MET A 110 -7.43 3.44 17.74
N ASP A 111 -6.67 2.59 18.44
CA ASP A 111 -6.05 2.92 19.72
C ASP A 111 -5.08 4.11 19.58
N CYS A 112 -4.13 4.03 18.63
CA CYS A 112 -3.20 5.11 18.34
C CYS A 112 -3.94 6.43 18.02
N MET A 113 -4.93 6.40 17.12
CA MET A 113 -5.68 7.60 16.74
C MET A 113 -6.49 8.17 17.90
N ASN A 114 -6.98 7.35 18.84
CA ASN A 114 -7.66 7.81 20.04
C ASN A 114 -6.70 8.45 21.04
N LYS A 115 -5.53 7.86 21.29
CA LYS A 115 -4.48 8.44 22.13
C LYS A 115 -4.00 9.79 21.59
N LEU A 116 -3.78 9.89 20.27
CA LEU A 116 -3.36 11.12 19.60
C LEU A 116 -4.38 12.27 19.71
N LYS A 117 -5.67 12.01 19.98
CA LYS A 117 -6.65 13.08 20.20
C LYS A 117 -6.40 13.88 21.48
N ASN A 118 -5.72 13.29 22.46
CA ASN A 118 -5.44 13.90 23.75
C ASN A 118 -3.97 14.32 23.92
N ASN A 119 -3.10 13.97 22.97
CA ASN A 119 -1.69 14.33 23.01
C ASN A 119 -1.50 15.80 22.62
N LYS A 120 -1.20 16.66 23.60
CA LYS A 120 -1.04 18.11 23.42
C LYS A 120 0.08 18.48 22.43
N GLU A 121 1.21 17.78 22.48
CA GLU A 121 2.34 18.04 21.57
C GLU A 121 1.95 17.71 20.12
N TYR A 122 1.29 16.57 19.91
CA TYR A 122 0.80 16.19 18.58
C TYR A 122 -0.30 17.14 18.06
N LEU A 123 -1.16 17.64 18.95
CA LEU A 123 -2.19 18.61 18.58
C LEU A 123 -1.58 19.94 18.12
N GLU A 124 -0.57 20.45 18.82
CA GLU A 124 0.13 21.67 18.40
C GLU A 124 0.91 21.44 17.11
N PHE A 125 1.64 20.33 17.00
CA PHE A 125 2.28 19.90 15.74
C PHE A 125 1.29 19.88 14.57
N ARG A 126 0.12 19.28 14.77
CA ARG A 126 -0.92 19.20 13.75
C ARG A 126 -1.42 20.58 13.33
N LYS A 127 -1.57 21.50 14.27
CA LYS A 127 -2.02 22.87 14.05
C LYS A 127 -0.97 23.69 13.31
N GLU A 128 0.28 23.67 13.76
CA GLU A 128 1.39 24.37 13.11
C GLU A 128 1.62 23.83 11.68
N ARG A 129 1.75 22.51 11.53
CA ARG A 129 1.87 21.85 10.21
C ARG A 129 0.76 22.26 9.26
N SER A 130 -0.48 22.42 9.75
CA SER A 130 -1.60 22.78 8.86
C SER A 130 -1.46 24.13 8.18
N GLN A 131 -0.72 25.07 8.76
CA GLN A 131 -0.47 26.39 8.18
C GLN A 131 0.51 26.34 7.00
N MET A 132 1.30 25.27 6.92
CA MET A 132 2.35 25.07 5.90
C MET A 132 1.88 24.26 4.69
N LEU A 133 0.64 23.78 4.68
CA LEU A 133 0.17 22.81 3.69
C LEU A 133 -0.78 23.44 2.67
N LEU A 134 -0.60 23.05 1.41
CA LEU A 134 -1.55 23.32 0.32
C LEU A 134 -2.66 22.27 0.30
N SER A 135 -2.29 21.00 0.41
CA SER A 135 -3.25 19.89 0.41
C SER A 135 -2.69 18.67 1.12
N ARG A 136 -3.58 17.73 1.46
CA ARG A 136 -3.21 16.44 2.05
C ARG A 136 -4.13 15.34 1.56
N ARG A 137 -3.57 14.14 1.37
CA ARG A 137 -4.32 12.90 1.19
C ARG A 137 -3.66 11.77 1.97
N ASN A 138 -4.44 10.76 2.34
CA ASN A 138 -3.91 9.52 2.90
C ASN A 138 -4.74 8.32 2.44
N GLN A 139 -4.15 7.14 2.55
CA GLN A 139 -4.79 5.87 2.24
C GLN A 139 -4.39 4.86 3.31
N LEU A 140 -5.31 3.95 3.65
CA LEU A 140 -4.99 2.75 4.41
C LEU A 140 -4.70 1.61 3.44
N LEU A 141 -3.57 0.95 3.66
CA LEU A 141 -3.02 -0.04 2.74
C LEU A 141 -2.81 -1.36 3.47
N LEU A 142 -2.89 -2.44 2.70
CA LEU A 142 -2.41 -3.76 3.09
C LEU A 142 -1.17 -4.11 2.27
N GLU A 143 -0.24 -4.81 2.89
CA GLU A 143 0.94 -5.35 2.20
C GLU A 143 0.56 -6.58 1.38
N PHE A 144 1.17 -6.75 0.21
CA PHE A 144 1.09 -8.01 -0.53
C PHE A 144 1.85 -9.11 0.21
N SER A 145 1.27 -10.31 0.28
CA SER A 145 1.86 -11.46 0.97
C SER A 145 3.21 -11.92 0.42
N PHE A 146 3.45 -11.72 -0.87
CA PHE A 146 4.67 -12.11 -1.57
C PHE A 146 5.80 -11.05 -1.51
N TRP A 147 5.57 -9.92 -0.83
CA TRP A 147 6.61 -8.94 -0.53
C TRP A 147 7.18 -9.15 0.87
N ASN A 148 8.47 -8.88 1.02
CA ASN A 148 9.11 -8.81 2.33
C ASN A 148 8.50 -7.66 3.15
N GLU A 149 8.55 -7.77 4.47
CA GLU A 149 8.18 -6.66 5.33
C GLU A 149 9.18 -5.50 5.11
N PRO A 150 8.70 -4.27 4.85
CA PRO A 150 9.59 -3.12 4.64
C PRO A 150 10.41 -2.86 5.90
N GLN A 151 11.74 -2.82 5.75
CA GLN A 151 12.68 -2.47 6.80
C GLN A 151 13.41 -1.16 6.45
N PRO A 152 13.73 -0.32 7.45
CA PRO A 152 14.58 0.85 7.23
C PRO A 152 15.95 0.45 6.67
N ARG A 153 16.43 1.18 5.65
CA ARG A 153 17.80 1.03 5.13
C ARG A 153 18.74 2.03 5.81
N ALA A 154 19.96 1.59 6.11
CA ALA A 154 20.99 2.46 6.69
C ALA A 154 21.52 3.47 5.66
N GLY A 155 21.89 4.67 6.11
CA GLY A 155 22.50 5.71 5.27
C GLY A 155 21.51 6.53 4.44
N PRO A 156 22.02 7.50 3.64
CA PRO A 156 21.20 8.26 2.71
C PRO A 156 20.76 7.33 1.57
N ASN A 157 19.46 7.12 1.45
CA ASN A 157 18.88 6.26 0.42
C ASN A 157 17.90 7.07 -0.43
N ILE A 158 17.97 6.89 -1.75
CA ILE A 158 16.95 7.37 -2.68
C ILE A 158 15.98 6.22 -2.91
N TYR A 159 14.69 6.52 -2.82
CA TYR A 159 13.62 5.53 -3.00
C TYR A 159 12.81 5.89 -4.22
N GLU A 160 12.29 4.88 -4.89
CA GLU A 160 11.35 5.06 -5.99
C GLU A 160 9.95 4.62 -5.55
N LEU A 161 9.02 5.59 -5.49
CA LEU A 161 7.61 5.32 -5.22
C LEU A 161 6.81 5.29 -6.52
N ARG A 162 6.40 4.09 -6.95
CA ARG A 162 5.52 3.92 -8.11
C ARG A 162 4.08 3.70 -7.66
N THR A 163 3.14 4.39 -8.30
CA THR A 163 1.70 4.24 -8.04
C THR A 163 0.99 3.80 -9.29
N TYR A 164 0.24 2.70 -9.21
CA TYR A 164 -0.53 2.13 -10.31
C TYR A 164 -2.02 2.23 -10.00
N LYS A 165 -2.80 2.75 -10.96
CA LYS A 165 -4.26 2.67 -10.95
C LYS A 165 -4.68 1.47 -11.80
N LEU A 166 -5.33 0.50 -11.18
CA LEU A 166 -5.68 -0.78 -11.79
C LEU A 166 -7.13 -0.78 -12.29
N LYS A 167 -7.44 -1.71 -13.19
CA LYS A 167 -8.80 -1.88 -13.70
C LYS A 167 -9.72 -2.43 -12.62
N VAL A 168 -10.90 -1.83 -12.55
CA VAL A 168 -12.03 -2.36 -11.79
C VAL A 168 -12.53 -3.62 -12.50
N PRO A 169 -12.76 -4.75 -11.80
CA PRO A 169 -13.40 -5.90 -12.40
C PRO A 169 -14.76 -5.48 -12.99
N PRO A 170 -15.11 -5.91 -14.22
CA PRO A 170 -16.46 -5.67 -14.70
C PRO A 170 -17.45 -6.27 -13.69
N PRO A 171 -18.62 -5.64 -13.46
CA PRO A 171 -19.65 -6.27 -12.64
C PRO A 171 -19.93 -7.66 -13.21
N LEU A 172 -20.03 -8.65 -12.32
CA LEU A 172 -20.45 -9.99 -12.74
C LEU A 172 -21.71 -9.82 -13.60
N PRO A 173 -21.77 -10.43 -14.80
CA PRO A 173 -22.98 -10.35 -15.59
C PRO A 173 -24.13 -10.79 -14.69
N ALA A 174 -25.11 -9.90 -14.50
CA ALA A 174 -26.33 -10.25 -13.78
C ALA A 174 -26.77 -11.59 -14.34
N ALA A 175 -26.95 -12.60 -13.48
CA ALA A 175 -27.46 -13.88 -13.91
C ALA A 175 -28.78 -13.57 -14.62
N VAL A 176 -28.75 -13.62 -15.96
CA VAL A 176 -29.95 -13.48 -16.75
C VAL A 176 -30.71 -14.77 -16.44
N CYS A 177 -31.63 -14.71 -15.47
CA CYS A 177 -32.68 -15.68 -15.35
C CYS A 177 -33.42 -15.63 -16.69
N SER A 178 -33.06 -16.53 -17.61
CA SER A 178 -33.74 -16.64 -18.89
C SER A 178 -35.20 -17.02 -18.60
N PRO A 179 -36.18 -16.20 -19.00
CA PRO A 179 -37.56 -16.70 -19.09
C PRO A 179 -37.58 -17.78 -20.17
N GLY A 180 -38.39 -18.82 -19.94
CA GLY A 180 -38.45 -20.01 -20.77
C GLY A 180 -38.42 -19.76 -22.27
N SER A 181 -37.72 -20.65 -22.97
CA SER A 181 -37.73 -20.76 -24.43
C SER A 181 -39.16 -20.82 -24.98
N PRO A 182 -39.41 -20.16 -26.11
CA PRO A 182 -40.11 -20.83 -27.19
C PRO A 182 -39.27 -20.90 -28.44
N ARG A 183 -39.52 -21.99 -29.17
CA ARG A 183 -38.93 -22.42 -30.43
C ARG A 183 -39.09 -21.35 -31.51
N GLY A 184 -38.07 -21.15 -32.34
CA GLY A 184 -38.21 -20.39 -33.59
C GLY A 184 -36.86 -20.01 -34.18
N GLY A 185 -36.47 -20.63 -35.29
CA GLY A 185 -35.20 -20.41 -35.96
C GLY A 185 -35.06 -19.01 -36.56
N GLY A 186 -33.90 -18.39 -36.32
CA GLY A 186 -33.46 -17.15 -36.94
C GLY A 186 -32.05 -16.81 -36.45
N ARG A 187 -31.07 -16.81 -37.36
CA ARG A 187 -29.64 -16.61 -37.03
C ARG A 187 -29.42 -15.12 -36.76
N ALA A 188 -29.45 -14.69 -35.50
CA ALA A 188 -29.06 -13.33 -35.12
C ALA A 188 -27.53 -13.21 -35.11
N GLN A 189 -26.97 -12.48 -36.09
CA GLN A 189 -25.57 -12.06 -36.07
C GLN A 189 -25.42 -10.89 -35.10
N CYS A 190 -24.68 -11.11 -34.01
CA CYS A 190 -24.20 -10.02 -33.16
C CYS A 190 -23.09 -9.25 -33.89
N PRO A 191 -23.03 -7.91 -33.84
CA PRO A 191 -21.91 -7.17 -34.39
C PRO A 191 -20.67 -7.39 -33.51
N GLU A 192 -19.53 -7.67 -34.14
CA GLU A 192 -18.23 -7.74 -33.45
C GLU A 192 -17.88 -6.40 -32.78
N PRO A 193 -17.30 -6.41 -31.56
CA PRO A 193 -16.78 -5.18 -30.98
C PRO A 193 -15.47 -4.79 -31.66
N ARG A 194 -15.42 -3.51 -32.04
CA ARG A 194 -14.28 -2.76 -32.58
C ARG A 194 -12.97 -3.04 -31.83
N LEU A 195 -11.89 -3.09 -32.63
CA LEU A 195 -10.46 -3.02 -32.28
C LEU A 195 -10.17 -2.86 -30.78
N ARG A 196 -9.77 -3.97 -30.13
CA ARG A 196 -9.03 -3.90 -28.87
C ARG A 196 -7.65 -3.32 -29.16
N LEU A 197 -7.26 -2.31 -28.38
CA LEU A 197 -5.87 -1.90 -28.26
C LEU A 197 -5.01 -3.12 -27.87
N PRO A 198 -3.72 -3.17 -28.27
CA PRO A 198 -2.85 -4.30 -27.95
C PRO A 198 -2.79 -4.52 -26.44
N ALA A 199 -3.01 -5.77 -26.03
CA ALA A 199 -3.20 -6.22 -24.65
C ALA A 199 -1.97 -6.05 -23.71
N SER A 200 -0.91 -5.40 -24.17
CA SER A 200 0.38 -5.29 -23.46
C SER A 200 0.52 -4.05 -22.58
N GLU A 201 -0.37 -3.06 -22.71
CA GLU A 201 -0.22 -1.77 -22.00
C GLU A 201 -1.34 -1.47 -20.99
N GLU A 202 -2.33 -2.35 -20.90
CA GLU A 202 -3.45 -2.13 -20.00
C GLU A 202 -3.15 -2.68 -18.60
N PRO A 203 -3.25 -1.86 -17.52
CA PRO A 203 -3.13 -2.40 -16.18
C PRO A 203 -4.28 -3.38 -15.96
N GLY A 204 -3.95 -4.67 -15.78
CA GLY A 204 -4.92 -5.71 -15.47
C GLY A 204 -5.64 -5.44 -14.13
N THR A 205 -6.56 -6.33 -13.77
CA THR A 205 -7.19 -6.31 -12.44
C THR A 205 -6.14 -6.49 -11.32
N MET A 206 -6.49 -6.13 -10.08
CA MET A 206 -5.61 -6.32 -8.90
C MET A 206 -5.01 -7.72 -8.80
N ILE A 207 -5.82 -8.75 -9.10
CA ILE A 207 -5.40 -10.16 -9.03
C ILE A 207 -4.41 -10.48 -10.17
N GLU A 208 -4.74 -10.10 -11.41
CA GLU A 208 -3.86 -10.34 -12.56
C GLU A 208 -2.51 -9.63 -12.39
N TRP A 209 -2.57 -8.37 -11.95
CA TRP A 209 -1.39 -7.58 -11.65
C TRP A 209 -0.56 -8.22 -10.53
N GLY A 210 -1.19 -8.66 -9.43
CA GLY A 210 -0.52 -9.31 -8.31
C GLY A 210 0.17 -10.60 -8.71
N ASN A 211 -0.50 -11.45 -9.51
CA ASN A 211 0.06 -12.70 -10.01
C ASN A 211 1.25 -12.51 -10.94
N ASN A 212 1.24 -11.44 -11.75
CA ASN A 212 2.38 -11.10 -12.61
C ASN A 212 3.57 -10.61 -11.78
N TRP A 213 3.34 -9.72 -10.82
CA TRP A 213 4.40 -9.18 -9.97
C TRP A 213 4.99 -10.20 -9.00
N ALA A 214 4.19 -11.14 -8.47
CA ALA A 214 4.69 -12.21 -7.62
C ALA A 214 5.78 -13.08 -8.30
N ARG A 215 5.76 -13.16 -9.64
CA ARG A 215 6.81 -13.82 -10.42
C ARG A 215 7.99 -12.90 -10.70
N ALA A 216 7.73 -11.65 -11.10
CA ALA A 216 8.76 -10.69 -11.49
C ALA A 216 9.61 -10.21 -10.29
N ILE A 217 9.04 -10.15 -9.09
CA ILE A 217 9.71 -9.61 -7.90
C ILE A 217 10.94 -10.41 -7.49
N LYS A 218 10.98 -11.72 -7.80
CA LYS A 218 12.11 -12.61 -7.49
C LYS A 218 13.42 -12.06 -8.05
N TYR A 219 13.41 -11.57 -9.28
CA TYR A 219 14.59 -11.01 -9.94
C TYR A 219 15.08 -9.69 -9.32
N ARG A 220 14.22 -8.96 -8.62
CA ARG A 220 14.58 -7.69 -7.96
C ARG A 220 14.97 -7.85 -6.49
N GLN A 221 14.50 -8.91 -5.85
CA GLN A 221 14.87 -9.25 -4.48
C GLN A 221 16.35 -9.63 -4.35
N GLU A 222 16.91 -10.27 -5.37
CA GLU A 222 18.34 -10.63 -5.42
C GLU A 222 19.26 -9.41 -5.23
N ASN A 223 18.83 -8.23 -5.71
CA ASN A 223 19.57 -6.98 -5.59
C ASN A 223 19.20 -6.13 -4.35
N GLN A 224 18.33 -6.64 -3.46
CA GLN A 224 17.77 -5.87 -2.33
C GLN A 224 17.08 -4.55 -2.76
N GLU A 225 16.60 -4.47 -4.00
CA GLU A 225 15.89 -3.30 -4.54
C GLU A 225 14.46 -3.18 -4.01
N ALA A 226 13.86 -4.29 -3.56
CA ALA A 226 12.45 -4.33 -3.19
C ALA A 226 12.23 -3.95 -1.72
N VAL A 227 11.63 -2.79 -1.45
CA VAL A 227 11.32 -2.34 -0.07
C VAL A 227 9.91 -2.76 0.35
N GLY A 228 8.90 -2.55 -0.48
CA GLY A 228 7.53 -2.95 -0.12
C GLY A 228 6.52 -2.76 -1.24
N GLY A 229 5.49 -3.60 -1.24
CA GLY A 229 4.35 -3.51 -2.16
C GLY A 229 3.04 -3.50 -1.39
N PHE A 230 2.17 -2.54 -1.71
CA PHE A 230 0.95 -2.27 -0.97
C PHE A 230 -0.24 -2.05 -1.89
N PHE A 231 -1.43 -2.49 -1.48
CA PHE A 231 -2.68 -2.16 -2.16
C PHE A 231 -3.63 -1.41 -1.24
N SER A 232 -4.39 -0.50 -1.81
CA SER A 232 -5.33 0.36 -1.08
C SER A 232 -6.56 -0.43 -0.60
N GLN A 233 -6.82 -0.36 0.70
CA GLN A 233 -8.00 -0.90 1.35
C GLN A 233 -9.06 0.18 1.60
N ILE A 234 -8.63 1.39 2.01
CA ILE A 234 -9.51 2.55 2.25
C ILE A 234 -8.85 3.81 1.66
N GLY A 235 -9.65 4.62 0.99
CA GLY A 235 -9.22 5.81 0.24
C GLY A 235 -9.46 5.61 -1.26
N GLU A 236 -8.51 6.00 -2.12
CA GLU A 236 -8.61 5.69 -3.55
C GLU A 236 -8.45 4.18 -3.77
N LEU A 237 -9.50 3.53 -4.27
CA LEU A 237 -9.53 2.09 -4.51
C LEU A 237 -8.83 1.70 -5.80
N TYR A 238 -8.46 0.42 -5.92
CA TYR A 238 -7.73 -0.13 -7.09
C TYR A 238 -6.37 0.53 -7.31
N VAL A 239 -5.79 1.09 -6.25
CA VAL A 239 -4.46 1.69 -6.27
C VAL A 239 -3.47 0.74 -5.65
N VAL A 240 -2.31 0.60 -6.29
CA VAL A 240 -1.17 -0.13 -5.79
C VAL A 240 0.06 0.78 -5.72
N HIS A 241 0.79 0.69 -4.61
CA HIS A 241 2.06 1.38 -4.41
C HIS A 241 3.21 0.37 -4.34
N HIS A 242 4.27 0.64 -5.08
CA HIS A 242 5.57 -0.01 -4.94
C HIS A 242 6.58 0.97 -4.43
N LEU A 243 7.36 0.53 -3.44
CA LEU A 243 8.52 1.24 -2.93
C LEU A 243 9.76 0.39 -3.22
N TRP A 244 10.70 0.98 -3.96
CA TRP A 244 12.03 0.44 -4.25
C TRP A 244 13.11 1.23 -3.52
#